data_AF-A0A929C7X5-F1
#
_entry.id   AF-A0A929C7X5-F1
#
_cell.length_a   1.000
_cell.length_b   1.000
_cell.length_c   1.000
_cell.angle_alpha   90.00
_cell.angle_beta   90.00
_cell.angle_gamma   90.00
#
_symmetry.space_group_name_H-M   'P 1'
#
loop_
_entity.id
_entity.type
_entity.pdbx_description
1 polymer ?
#
loop_
_entity_poly.entity_id
_entity_poly.type
_entity_poly.pdbx_seq_one_letter_code
_entity_poly.pdbx_strand_id
1 'polypeptide(L)'
;MAEERKGPLTRADVLKLIEESGGKTEGLDLSGQIFVEAIDLSGLDLRGIILKDARFPTDFEDGQQVGAKFNGSDLTGADLRSINLQYAQFKKLDNQPTCLAGVDLRSSLLLNANFQGADLTGAQFGGIPSAAGYPATLEGTDLRGANLFRANFEGCYFYDTKLEGAYIRGADIFDAYLEEIDWGKYKIGEESKKENLHSAESIYRQLKQWYTNAGIYDVAGKFLYRELEARRKSRSWKAEPHLKLWDWIWRLLCGYGEEWPRVIIWAATVVFGLALIYFAIGTLTPNTFLNSLYYSAVSFTALGYGTWAPNPTGWVKGLGAVEAFVGVFMMALFLVTFTRKMTR
;
A
#
# COMPACT_ATOMS: atom_id res chain seq x y z
N MET A 1 -38.34 12.83 27.43
CA MET A 1 -38.28 14.15 26.78
C MET A 1 -37.14 14.91 27.46
N ALA A 2 -35.93 14.84 26.90
CA ALA A 2 -34.78 15.54 27.44
C ALA A 2 -34.82 16.99 26.93
N GLU A 3 -34.75 17.95 27.86
CA GLU A 3 -34.60 19.37 27.53
C GLU A 3 -33.35 19.57 26.65
N GLU A 4 -33.51 20.32 25.56
CA GLU A 4 -32.40 20.90 24.79
C GLU A 4 -31.52 21.75 25.72
N ARG A 5 -30.48 21.15 26.29
CA ARG A 5 -29.39 21.87 26.96
C ARG A 5 -28.64 22.67 25.89
N LYS A 6 -28.85 23.99 25.87
CA LYS A 6 -28.27 24.93 24.88
C LYS A 6 -26.78 25.27 25.08
N GLY A 7 -26.06 24.56 25.95
CA GLY A 7 -24.65 24.85 26.27
C GLY A 7 -23.71 23.70 25.90
N PRO A 8 -22.42 23.97 25.67
CA PRO A 8 -21.44 22.93 25.42
C PRO A 8 -21.33 21.98 26.62
N LEU A 9 -21.30 20.67 26.36
CA LEU A 9 -21.21 19.64 27.39
C LEU A 9 -19.81 19.63 28.00
N THR A 10 -19.76 19.68 29.32
CA THR A 10 -18.55 19.49 30.11
C THR A 10 -18.36 18.01 30.47
N ARG A 11 -17.15 17.64 30.94
CA ARG A 11 -16.92 16.28 31.50
C ARG A 11 -17.91 15.94 32.63
N ALA A 12 -18.25 16.91 33.47
CA ALA A 12 -19.20 16.71 34.57
C ALA A 12 -20.61 16.41 34.06
N ASP A 13 -21.03 17.05 32.96
CA ASP A 13 -22.31 16.76 32.32
C ASP A 13 -22.33 15.34 31.74
N VAL A 14 -21.25 14.92 31.09
CA VAL A 14 -21.12 13.54 30.57
C VAL A 14 -21.21 12.53 31.72
N LEU A 15 -20.46 12.74 32.80
CA LEU A 15 -20.52 11.86 33.99
C LEU A 15 -21.93 11.77 34.57
N LYS A 16 -22.62 12.90 34.67
CA LYS A 16 -24.00 12.93 35.16
C LYS A 16 -24.94 12.12 34.26
N LEU A 17 -24.80 12.23 32.93
CA LEU A 17 -25.58 11.44 31.97
C LEU A 17 -25.29 9.93 32.08
N ILE A 18 -24.03 9.57 32.36
CA ILE A 18 -23.63 8.18 32.62
C ILE A 18 -24.25 7.67 33.92
N GLU A 19 -24.29 8.49 34.98
CA GLU A 19 -24.94 8.14 36.24
C GLU A 19 -26.47 7.99 36.07
N GLU A 20 -27.10 8.92 35.34
CA GLU A 20 -28.54 8.91 35.04
C GLU A 20 -28.97 7.69 34.20
N SER A 21 -28.06 7.14 33.39
CA SER A 21 -28.25 5.89 32.64
C SER A 21 -27.91 4.61 33.43
N GLY A 22 -27.67 4.74 34.73
CA GLY A 22 -27.35 3.60 35.61
C GLY A 22 -25.94 3.05 35.43
N GLY A 23 -25.00 3.91 35.00
CA GLY A 23 -23.60 3.55 34.77
C GLY A 23 -23.36 2.84 33.45
N LYS A 24 -24.32 2.84 32.51
CA LYS A 24 -24.20 2.21 31.20
C LYS A 24 -24.08 3.27 30.11
N THR A 25 -23.03 3.17 29.29
CA THR A 25 -22.82 4.05 28.15
C THR A 25 -23.31 3.47 26.82
N GLU A 26 -23.63 2.17 26.80
CA GLU A 26 -24.11 1.49 25.61
C GLU A 26 -25.45 2.07 25.15
N GLY A 27 -25.48 2.66 23.96
CA GLY A 27 -26.66 3.30 23.39
C GLY A 27 -26.96 4.70 23.95
N LEU A 28 -26.09 5.28 24.79
CA LEU A 28 -26.21 6.67 25.20
C LEU A 28 -25.94 7.58 23.99
N ASP A 29 -26.97 8.29 23.55
CA ASP A 29 -26.93 9.12 22.35
C ASP A 29 -26.60 10.58 22.68
N LEU A 30 -25.40 10.98 22.29
CA LEU A 30 -24.89 12.36 22.34
C LEU A 30 -24.60 12.89 20.93
N SER A 31 -25.30 12.37 19.92
CA SER A 31 -25.16 12.82 18.55
C SER A 31 -25.46 14.30 18.38
N GLY A 32 -24.65 14.97 17.55
CA GLY A 32 -24.80 16.40 17.25
C GLY A 32 -24.52 17.35 18.42
N GLN A 33 -24.22 16.83 19.62
CA GLN A 33 -23.92 17.66 20.79
C GLN A 33 -22.59 18.38 20.60
N ILE A 34 -22.49 19.55 21.22
CA ILE A 34 -21.27 20.35 21.25
C ILE A 34 -20.61 20.11 22.59
N PHE A 35 -19.33 19.77 22.58
CA PHE A 35 -18.53 19.64 23.79
C PHE A 35 -17.71 20.91 24.03
N VAL A 36 -17.26 21.09 25.26
CA VAL A 36 -16.28 22.13 25.56
C VAL A 36 -14.96 21.86 24.84
N GLU A 37 -14.21 22.93 24.57
CA GLU A 37 -12.84 22.86 24.05
C GLU A 37 -11.96 21.97 24.92
N ALA A 38 -11.08 21.21 24.25
CA ALA A 38 -10.10 20.33 24.91
C ALA A 38 -10.69 19.39 25.98
N ILE A 39 -11.95 18.96 25.80
CA ILE A 39 -12.63 18.11 26.78
C ILE A 39 -11.79 16.86 27.11
N ASP A 40 -11.65 16.61 28.41
CA ASP A 40 -11.02 15.40 28.90
C ASP A 40 -12.09 14.34 29.23
N LEU A 41 -12.09 13.24 28.48
CA LEU A 41 -12.89 12.04 28.68
C LEU A 41 -12.01 10.81 28.95
N SER A 42 -10.74 11.02 29.32
CA SER A 42 -9.77 9.97 29.62
C SER A 42 -10.25 9.07 30.77
N GLY A 43 -10.01 7.76 30.63
CA GLY A 43 -10.33 6.73 31.62
C GLY A 43 -11.81 6.44 31.83
N LEU A 44 -12.71 7.02 31.03
CA LEU A 44 -14.14 6.74 31.12
C LEU A 44 -14.52 5.45 30.38
N ASP A 45 -15.54 4.76 30.89
CA ASP A 45 -16.23 3.70 30.18
C ASP A 45 -17.26 4.34 29.24
N LEU A 46 -16.97 4.33 27.94
CA LEU A 46 -17.76 4.92 26.86
C LEU A 46 -18.17 3.85 25.83
N ARG A 47 -18.28 2.59 26.27
CA ARG A 47 -18.60 1.46 25.39
C ARG A 47 -19.96 1.66 24.73
N GLY A 48 -20.00 1.50 23.41
CA GLY A 48 -21.23 1.65 22.62
C GLY A 48 -21.87 3.03 22.68
N ILE A 49 -21.15 4.07 23.14
CA ILE A 49 -21.66 5.44 23.11
C ILE A 49 -21.86 5.89 21.66
N ILE A 50 -22.90 6.68 21.42
CA ILE A 50 -23.19 7.24 20.11
C ILE A 50 -22.82 8.72 20.14
N LEU A 51 -21.75 9.08 19.43
CA LEU A 51 -21.26 10.45 19.30
C LEU A 51 -21.32 10.94 17.85
N LYS A 52 -22.05 10.25 16.98
CA LYS A 52 -22.16 10.59 15.56
C LYS A 52 -22.50 12.08 15.37
N ASP A 53 -21.78 12.75 14.48
CA ASP A 53 -21.92 14.20 14.19
C ASP A 53 -21.68 15.13 15.41
N ALA A 54 -21.18 14.62 16.54
CA ALA A 54 -20.78 15.45 17.67
C ALA A 54 -19.66 16.42 17.30
N ARG A 55 -19.64 17.56 17.97
CA ARG A 55 -18.63 18.61 17.74
C ARG A 55 -17.70 18.68 18.92
N PHE A 56 -16.44 18.32 18.67
CA PHE A 56 -15.32 18.60 19.57
C PHE A 56 -14.56 19.80 19.00
N PRO A 57 -14.68 20.99 19.60
CA PRO A 57 -13.89 22.14 19.18
C PRO A 57 -12.39 21.82 19.28
N THR A 58 -11.67 22.16 18.23
CA THR A 58 -10.21 22.06 18.14
C THR A 58 -9.65 23.47 18.21
N ASP A 59 -8.72 23.73 19.13
CA ASP A 59 -8.12 25.06 19.28
C ASP A 59 -6.59 25.00 19.30
N PHE A 60 -5.96 26.15 19.14
CA PHE A 60 -4.52 26.38 19.26
C PHE A 60 -4.22 27.07 20.60
N GLU A 61 -3.90 26.29 21.63
CA GLU A 61 -3.40 26.83 22.90
C GLU A 61 -1.87 26.80 22.91
N ASP A 62 -1.22 27.91 23.26
CA ASP A 62 0.24 28.00 23.45
C ASP A 62 1.10 27.45 22.29
N GLY A 63 0.61 27.59 21.06
CA GLY A 63 1.30 27.09 19.86
C GLY A 63 1.22 25.57 19.69
N GLN A 64 0.40 24.87 20.48
CA GLN A 64 0.04 23.47 20.30
C GLN A 64 -1.45 23.32 19.99
N GLN A 65 -1.78 22.46 19.03
CA GLN A 65 -3.16 22.15 18.72
C GLN A 65 -3.70 21.16 19.77
N VAL A 66 -4.82 21.49 20.38
CA VAL A 66 -5.45 20.70 21.44
C VAL A 66 -6.77 20.13 20.93
N GLY A 67 -6.89 18.81 20.96
CA GLY A 67 -8.13 18.08 20.68
C GLY A 67 -8.70 17.40 21.93
N ALA A 68 -9.82 16.70 21.75
CA ALA A 68 -10.45 15.92 22.82
C ALA A 68 -9.53 14.77 23.31
N LYS A 69 -9.56 14.49 24.61
CA LYS A 69 -8.73 13.45 25.24
C LYS A 69 -9.58 12.25 25.64
N PHE A 70 -9.20 11.09 25.14
CA PHE A 70 -9.80 9.78 25.37
C PHE A 70 -8.73 8.77 25.83
N ASN A 71 -7.66 9.24 26.47
CA ASN A 71 -6.55 8.36 26.84
C ASN A 71 -7.02 7.31 27.85
N GLY A 72 -6.79 6.04 27.56
CA GLY A 72 -7.18 4.93 28.43
C GLY A 72 -8.69 4.77 28.64
N SER A 73 -9.55 5.41 27.82
CA SER A 73 -10.99 5.16 27.85
C SER A 73 -11.35 3.87 27.11
N ASP A 74 -12.52 3.30 27.42
CA ASP A 74 -13.09 2.20 26.66
C ASP A 74 -14.20 2.71 25.74
N LEU A 75 -13.93 2.75 24.44
CA LEU A 75 -14.82 3.16 23.35
C LEU A 75 -15.19 1.95 22.48
N THR A 76 -15.13 0.73 23.03
CA THR A 76 -15.46 -0.50 22.28
C THR A 76 -16.87 -0.38 21.69
N GLY A 77 -16.97 -0.56 20.37
CA GLY A 77 -18.22 -0.46 19.61
C GLY A 77 -18.86 0.94 19.57
N ALA A 78 -18.16 1.99 19.97
CA ALA A 78 -18.69 3.35 19.91
C ALA A 78 -18.90 3.81 18.45
N ASP A 79 -19.93 4.64 18.24
CA ASP A 79 -20.21 5.27 16.95
C ASP A 79 -19.62 6.69 16.93
N LEU A 80 -18.46 6.81 16.28
CA LEU A 80 -17.71 8.06 16.11
C LEU A 80 -17.78 8.60 14.67
N ARG A 81 -18.82 8.22 13.91
CA ARG A 81 -18.94 8.60 12.50
C ARG A 81 -19.12 10.10 12.32
N SER A 82 -18.52 10.62 11.24
CA SER A 82 -18.63 12.03 10.84
C SER A 82 -18.16 13.03 11.90
N ILE A 83 -17.32 12.61 12.86
CA ILE A 83 -16.79 13.49 13.89
C ILE A 83 -15.47 14.12 13.43
N ASN A 84 -15.28 15.39 13.76
CA ASN A 84 -13.98 16.03 13.70
C ASN A 84 -13.17 15.69 14.97
N LEU A 85 -12.19 14.79 14.84
CA LEU A 85 -11.30 14.33 15.93
C LEU A 85 -9.84 14.73 15.64
N GLN A 86 -9.62 15.85 14.96
CA GLN A 86 -8.27 16.34 14.74
C GLN A 86 -7.58 16.57 16.10
N TYR A 87 -6.30 16.18 16.19
CA TYR A 87 -5.49 16.28 17.41
C TYR A 87 -6.04 15.50 18.62
N ALA A 88 -7.06 14.66 18.43
CA ALA A 88 -7.62 13.87 19.52
C ALA A 88 -6.61 12.85 20.04
N GLN A 89 -6.65 12.61 21.35
CA GLN A 89 -5.69 11.72 22.03
C GLN A 89 -6.38 10.44 22.48
N PHE A 90 -5.96 9.32 21.92
CA PHE A 90 -6.40 7.95 22.22
C PHE A 90 -5.23 7.09 22.69
N LYS A 91 -4.22 7.69 23.31
CA LYS A 91 -2.98 7.01 23.69
C LYS A 91 -3.21 6.04 24.84
N LYS A 92 -2.58 4.87 24.77
CA LYS A 92 -2.47 3.94 25.90
C LYS A 92 -1.84 4.62 27.13
N LEU A 93 -2.47 4.45 28.29
CA LEU A 93 -1.89 4.80 29.58
C LEU A 93 -1.15 3.59 30.18
N ASP A 94 -0.23 3.84 31.12
CA ASP A 94 0.59 2.79 31.74
C ASP A 94 -0.26 1.67 32.36
N ASN A 95 -1.40 2.04 32.95
CA ASN A 95 -2.28 1.13 33.69
C ASN A 95 -3.49 0.65 32.88
N GLN A 96 -3.77 1.23 31.70
CA GLN A 96 -4.93 0.86 30.89
C GLN A 96 -4.74 1.25 29.41
N PRO A 97 -4.91 0.31 28.45
CA PRO A 97 -4.98 0.66 27.05
C PRO A 97 -6.26 1.46 26.75
N THR A 98 -6.20 2.31 25.72
CA THR A 98 -7.43 2.84 25.12
C THR A 98 -8.02 1.74 24.26
N CYS A 99 -9.25 1.31 24.57
CA CYS A 99 -9.95 0.29 23.82
C CYS A 99 -10.88 0.95 22.79
N LEU A 100 -10.64 0.69 21.51
CA LEU A 100 -11.42 1.17 20.37
C LEU A 100 -11.83 -0.02 19.48
N ALA A 101 -11.95 -1.20 20.07
CA ALA A 101 -12.28 -2.40 19.33
C ALA A 101 -13.68 -2.25 18.70
N GLY A 102 -13.77 -2.47 17.38
CA GLY A 102 -15.02 -2.32 16.63
C GLY A 102 -15.59 -0.90 16.57
N VAL A 103 -14.83 0.14 16.95
CA VAL A 103 -15.27 1.54 16.84
C VAL A 103 -15.58 1.89 15.38
N ASP A 104 -16.60 2.71 15.15
CA ASP A 104 -16.94 3.22 13.82
C ASP A 104 -16.47 4.66 13.65
N LEU A 105 -15.39 4.85 12.88
CA LEU A 105 -14.74 6.12 12.58
C LEU A 105 -14.96 6.55 11.12
N ARG A 106 -15.90 5.95 10.40
CA ARG A 106 -16.16 6.30 8.99
C ARG A 106 -16.52 7.78 8.87
N SER A 107 -15.98 8.44 7.84
CA SER A 107 -16.15 9.88 7.58
C SER A 107 -15.62 10.81 8.69
N SER A 108 -14.85 10.31 9.64
CA SER A 108 -14.18 11.15 10.64
C SER A 108 -12.92 11.82 10.08
N LEU A 109 -12.60 12.99 10.63
CA LEU A 109 -11.34 13.68 10.37
C LEU A 109 -10.37 13.38 11.52
N LEU A 110 -9.29 12.65 11.24
CA LEU A 110 -8.31 12.18 12.24
C LEU A 110 -6.94 12.84 12.06
N LEU A 111 -6.89 14.05 11.47
CA LEU A 111 -5.64 14.78 11.23
C LEU A 111 -4.85 14.90 12.54
N ASN A 112 -3.61 14.40 12.54
CA ASN A 112 -2.71 14.43 13.69
C ASN A 112 -3.30 13.79 14.97
N ALA A 113 -4.32 12.94 14.87
CA ALA A 113 -4.85 12.20 16.00
C ALA A 113 -3.82 11.16 16.50
N ASN A 114 -3.82 10.90 17.80
CA ASN A 114 -2.84 10.01 18.43
C ASN A 114 -3.50 8.73 18.97
N PHE A 115 -3.29 7.61 18.28
CA PHE A 115 -3.75 6.27 18.66
C PHE A 115 -2.58 5.38 19.15
N GLN A 116 -1.49 5.97 19.64
CA GLN A 116 -0.30 5.23 20.04
C GLN A 116 -0.63 4.16 21.09
N GLY A 117 -0.37 2.89 20.74
CA GLY A 117 -0.61 1.73 21.58
C GLY A 117 -2.08 1.39 21.85
N ALA A 118 -3.03 2.02 21.15
CA ALA A 118 -4.46 1.74 21.29
C ALA A 118 -4.86 0.40 20.68
N ASP A 119 -5.95 -0.20 21.18
CA ASP A 119 -6.56 -1.37 20.57
C ASP A 119 -7.66 -0.97 19.60
N LEU A 120 -7.37 -1.03 18.31
CA LEU A 120 -8.26 -0.70 17.19
C LEU A 120 -8.71 -1.98 16.46
N THR A 121 -8.74 -3.12 17.16
CA THR A 121 -9.16 -4.40 16.58
C THR A 121 -10.55 -4.28 15.95
N GLY A 122 -10.67 -4.55 14.65
CA GLY A 122 -11.96 -4.50 13.96
C GLY A 122 -12.54 -3.09 13.75
N ALA A 123 -11.80 -2.02 14.08
CA ALA A 123 -12.24 -0.65 13.90
C ALA A 123 -12.59 -0.35 12.44
N GLN A 124 -13.62 0.45 12.19
CA GLN A 124 -14.09 0.80 10.85
C GLN A 124 -13.72 2.24 10.52
N PHE A 125 -12.67 2.44 9.71
CA PHE A 125 -12.25 3.75 9.20
C PHE A 125 -12.75 3.96 7.76
N GLY A 126 -12.75 2.89 6.98
CA GLY A 126 -13.05 2.87 5.56
C GLY A 126 -14.34 2.15 5.19
N GLY A 127 -14.61 2.13 3.89
CA GLY A 127 -15.77 1.47 3.28
C GLY A 127 -16.13 2.12 1.94
N ILE A 128 -16.74 1.33 1.04
CA ILE A 128 -17.20 1.78 -0.29
C ILE A 128 -17.91 3.14 -0.19
N PRO A 129 -17.52 4.15 -1.00
CA PRO A 129 -18.22 5.41 -1.08
C PRO A 129 -19.70 5.16 -1.36
N SER A 130 -20.52 5.36 -0.34
CA SER A 130 -21.96 5.17 -0.40
C SER A 130 -22.63 6.42 0.17
N ALA A 131 -23.95 6.50 0.05
CA ALA A 131 -24.73 7.57 0.67
C ALA A 131 -24.54 7.66 2.21
N ALA A 132 -23.87 6.68 2.84
CA ALA A 132 -23.59 6.63 4.27
C ALA A 132 -22.25 7.25 4.71
N GLY A 133 -21.36 7.65 3.79
CA GLY A 133 -20.12 8.34 4.17
C GLY A 133 -18.92 8.15 3.23
N TYR A 134 -17.91 9.01 3.40
CA TYR A 134 -16.57 8.91 2.81
C TYR A 134 -15.61 8.16 3.75
N PRO A 135 -14.50 7.59 3.23
CA PRO A 135 -13.43 7.05 4.06
C PRO A 135 -12.86 8.10 5.03
N ALA A 136 -12.36 7.66 6.20
CA ALA A 136 -11.69 8.54 7.14
C ALA A 136 -10.34 9.04 6.58
N THR A 137 -9.95 10.26 6.96
CA THR A 137 -8.64 10.85 6.64
C THR A 137 -7.69 10.67 7.81
N LEU A 138 -6.59 9.94 7.60
CA LEU A 138 -5.58 9.57 8.61
C LEU A 138 -4.26 10.33 8.44
N GLU A 139 -4.36 11.57 7.96
CA GLU A 139 -3.21 12.43 7.72
C GLU A 139 -2.46 12.74 9.04
N GLY A 140 -1.16 12.51 9.08
CA GLY A 140 -0.32 12.76 10.27
C GLY A 140 -0.68 11.93 11.51
N THR A 141 -1.61 10.97 11.39
CA THR A 141 -2.08 10.17 12.53
C THR A 141 -0.94 9.30 13.10
N ASP A 142 -0.87 9.22 14.43
CA ASP A 142 0.10 8.38 15.13
C ASP A 142 -0.54 7.04 15.54
N LEU A 143 -0.24 5.98 14.80
CA LEU A 143 -0.72 4.61 15.04
C LEU A 143 0.41 3.70 15.59
N ARG A 144 1.49 4.27 16.14
CA ARG A 144 2.64 3.48 16.60
C ARG A 144 2.25 2.50 17.70
N GLY A 145 2.61 1.23 17.53
CA GLY A 145 2.27 0.16 18.46
C GLY A 145 0.78 -0.16 18.57
N ALA A 146 -0.09 0.45 17.74
CA ALA A 146 -1.52 0.19 17.78
C ALA A 146 -1.84 -1.21 17.28
N ASN A 147 -2.87 -1.84 17.86
CA ASN A 147 -3.41 -3.09 17.36
C ASN A 147 -4.49 -2.80 16.31
N LEU A 148 -4.16 -3.01 15.04
CA LEU A 148 -5.03 -2.78 13.89
C LEU A 148 -5.61 -4.09 13.36
N PHE A 149 -5.66 -5.14 14.18
CA PHE A 149 -6.10 -6.45 13.72
C PHE A 149 -7.52 -6.40 13.16
N ARG A 150 -7.71 -6.77 11.89
CA ARG A 150 -9.02 -6.68 11.20
C ARG A 150 -9.65 -5.29 11.11
N ALA A 151 -8.90 -4.22 11.34
CA ALA A 151 -9.39 -2.86 11.12
C ALA A 151 -9.68 -2.62 9.62
N ASN A 152 -10.78 -1.96 9.29
CA ASN A 152 -11.13 -1.64 7.91
C ASN A 152 -10.67 -0.23 7.56
N PHE A 153 -9.76 -0.11 6.60
CA PHE A 153 -9.24 1.12 6.03
C PHE A 153 -9.50 1.23 4.52
N GLU A 154 -10.51 0.51 4.01
CA GLU A 154 -10.87 0.55 2.60
C GLU A 154 -11.08 1.99 2.10
N GLY A 155 -10.32 2.40 1.07
CA GLY A 155 -10.37 3.74 0.48
C GLY A 155 -9.82 4.87 1.35
N CYS A 156 -9.23 4.58 2.53
CA CYS A 156 -8.68 5.61 3.41
C CYS A 156 -7.42 6.26 2.84
N TYR A 157 -7.21 7.53 3.20
CA TYR A 157 -6.00 8.27 2.87
C TYR A 157 -5.04 8.25 4.05
N PHE A 158 -3.91 7.57 3.85
CA PHE A 158 -2.75 7.59 4.73
C PHE A 158 -1.69 8.51 4.11
N TYR A 159 -1.49 9.67 4.72
CA TYR A 159 -0.41 10.59 4.37
C TYR A 159 0.34 10.94 5.65
N ASP A 160 1.65 10.76 5.65
CA ASP A 160 2.52 11.02 6.82
C ASP A 160 2.07 10.28 8.10
N THR A 161 1.37 9.14 7.95
CA THR A 161 0.88 8.32 9.06
C THR A 161 2.02 7.50 9.66
N LYS A 162 2.08 7.42 11.00
CA LYS A 162 3.11 6.66 11.73
C LYS A 162 2.61 5.28 12.14
N LEU A 163 3.17 4.22 11.57
CA LEU A 163 2.80 2.81 11.81
C LEU A 163 3.92 1.98 12.47
N GLU A 164 4.95 2.62 13.03
CA GLU A 164 6.03 1.90 13.73
C GLU A 164 5.48 0.92 14.78
N GLY A 165 5.76 -0.37 14.62
CA GLY A 165 5.32 -1.41 15.55
C GLY A 165 3.81 -1.68 15.56
N ALA A 166 3.02 -1.09 14.66
CA ALA A 166 1.60 -1.33 14.56
C ALA A 166 1.31 -2.77 14.09
N TYR A 167 0.33 -3.43 14.72
CA TYR A 167 -0.09 -4.77 14.34
C TYR A 167 -1.23 -4.73 13.34
N ILE A 168 -0.89 -4.69 12.05
CA ILE A 168 -1.88 -4.54 10.97
C ILE A 168 -2.50 -5.85 10.46
N ARG A 169 -2.12 -7.03 10.99
CA ARG A 169 -2.58 -8.33 10.45
C ARG A 169 -4.11 -8.41 10.35
N GLY A 170 -4.68 -8.95 9.27
CA GLY A 170 -6.13 -8.95 9.04
C GLY A 170 -6.83 -7.61 8.73
N ALA A 171 -6.26 -6.42 9.02
CA ALA A 171 -6.73 -5.14 8.51
C ALA A 171 -7.01 -5.10 7.00
N ASP A 172 -8.16 -4.57 6.60
CA ASP A 172 -8.47 -4.30 5.21
C ASP A 172 -7.86 -2.95 4.82
N ILE A 173 -7.05 -2.92 3.77
CA ILE A 173 -6.46 -1.70 3.20
C ILE A 173 -6.74 -1.66 1.68
N PHE A 174 -7.79 -2.34 1.23
CA PHE A 174 -8.21 -2.33 -0.17
C PHE A 174 -8.42 -0.89 -0.64
N ASP A 175 -7.81 -0.53 -1.77
CA ASP A 175 -7.85 0.84 -2.33
C ASP A 175 -7.40 1.96 -1.37
N ALA A 176 -6.70 1.63 -0.28
CA ALA A 176 -6.13 2.63 0.60
C ALA A 176 -4.95 3.34 -0.09
N TYR A 177 -4.92 4.66 0.04
CA TYR A 177 -3.84 5.50 -0.48
C TYR A 177 -2.73 5.56 0.57
N LEU A 178 -1.60 4.93 0.29
CA LEU A 178 -0.45 4.83 1.19
C LEU A 178 0.69 5.72 0.69
N GLU A 179 0.79 6.94 1.20
CA GLU A 179 1.85 7.90 0.86
C GLU A 179 2.61 8.36 2.11
N GLU A 180 3.93 8.49 2.00
CA GLU A 180 4.78 9.02 3.08
C GLU A 180 4.60 8.29 4.44
N ILE A 181 4.24 7.01 4.44
CA ILE A 181 4.03 6.25 5.67
C ILE A 181 5.36 5.98 6.39
N ASP A 182 5.40 6.35 7.67
CA ASP A 182 6.51 6.16 8.57
C ASP A 182 6.36 4.86 9.39
N TRP A 183 7.21 3.87 9.13
CA TRP A 183 7.30 2.63 9.88
C TRP A 183 8.41 2.67 10.96
N GLY A 184 8.81 3.87 11.40
CA GLY A 184 9.82 4.13 12.42
C GLY A 184 11.20 4.32 11.82
N LYS A 185 12.02 3.27 11.82
CA LYS A 185 13.35 3.31 11.16
C LYS A 185 13.28 3.40 9.63
N TYR A 186 12.08 3.40 9.06
CA TYR A 186 11.88 3.25 7.63
C TYR A 186 10.64 4.00 7.16
N LYS A 187 10.82 4.89 6.18
CA LYS A 187 9.75 5.53 5.41
C LYS A 187 9.67 4.89 4.03
N ILE A 188 8.47 4.57 3.55
CA ILE A 188 8.29 4.01 2.20
C ILE A 188 8.81 5.03 1.17
N GLY A 189 9.75 4.63 0.32
CA GLY A 189 10.33 5.49 -0.73
C GLY A 189 11.71 6.08 -0.43
N GLU A 190 12.21 5.99 0.82
CA GLU A 190 13.53 6.52 1.21
C GLU A 190 14.62 5.43 1.31
N GLU A 191 14.76 4.56 0.30
CA GLU A 191 15.74 3.47 0.35
C GLU A 191 17.18 3.90 0.00
N SER A 192 17.88 4.59 0.90
CA SER A 192 19.28 5.02 0.67
C SER A 192 20.34 4.18 1.42
N LYS A 193 20.01 3.60 2.59
CA LYS A 193 20.98 2.91 3.48
C LYS A 193 20.74 1.40 3.59
N LYS A 194 21.81 0.62 3.71
CA LYS A 194 21.75 -0.85 3.76
C LYS A 194 20.91 -1.41 4.92
N GLU A 195 20.96 -0.76 6.08
CA GLU A 195 20.16 -1.12 7.27
C GLU A 195 18.66 -0.95 7.01
N ASN A 196 18.28 0.10 6.28
CA ASN A 196 16.89 0.39 5.95
C ASN A 196 16.32 -0.58 4.90
N LEU A 197 17.17 -1.24 4.10
CA LEU A 197 16.73 -2.17 3.06
C LEU A 197 16.12 -3.46 3.62
N HIS A 198 16.60 -3.95 4.78
CA HIS A 198 16.01 -5.12 5.42
C HIS A 198 14.62 -4.81 5.96
N SER A 199 14.44 -3.63 6.57
CA SER A 199 13.13 -3.13 7.01
C SER A 199 12.19 -2.96 5.82
N ALA A 200 12.67 -2.31 4.74
CA ALA A 200 11.94 -2.14 3.48
C ALA A 200 11.42 -3.46 2.91
N GLU A 201 12.30 -4.47 2.82
CA GLU A 201 11.96 -5.80 2.31
C GLU A 201 10.82 -6.43 3.13
N SER A 202 10.88 -6.33 4.46
CA SER A 202 9.84 -6.89 5.33
C SER A 202 8.49 -6.19 5.18
N ILE A 203 8.49 -4.87 4.98
CA ILE A 203 7.29 -4.04 4.82
C ILE A 203 6.66 -4.30 3.45
N TYR A 204 7.46 -4.27 2.38
CA TYR A 204 7.00 -4.60 1.04
C TYR A 204 6.47 -6.03 0.92
N ARG A 205 7.07 -6.98 1.63
CA ARG A 205 6.55 -8.36 1.69
C ARG A 205 5.18 -8.42 2.33
N GLN A 206 4.99 -7.71 3.44
CA GLN A 206 3.69 -7.64 4.11
C GLN A 206 2.67 -7.04 3.16
N LEU A 207 2.92 -5.85 2.61
CA LEU A 207 2.03 -5.18 1.65
C LEU A 207 1.71 -6.08 0.44
N LYS A 208 2.70 -6.78 -0.12
CA LYS A 208 2.46 -7.76 -1.19
C LYS A 208 1.50 -8.87 -0.76
N GLN A 209 1.74 -9.51 0.38
CA GLN A 209 0.88 -10.59 0.89
C GLN A 209 -0.56 -10.10 1.09
N TRP A 210 -0.72 -8.86 1.55
CA TRP A 210 -2.00 -8.20 1.69
C TRP A 210 -2.77 -8.08 0.39
N TYR A 211 -2.20 -7.37 -0.59
CA TYR A 211 -2.85 -7.16 -1.87
C TYR A 211 -3.10 -8.48 -2.61
N THR A 212 -2.28 -9.51 -2.37
CA THR A 212 -2.52 -10.86 -2.89
C THR A 212 -3.76 -11.50 -2.24
N ASN A 213 -3.89 -11.42 -0.91
CA ASN A 213 -5.06 -11.96 -0.20
C ASN A 213 -6.35 -11.19 -0.52
N ALA A 214 -6.24 -9.90 -0.83
CA ALA A 214 -7.35 -9.05 -1.25
C ALA A 214 -7.74 -9.22 -2.74
N GLY A 215 -7.00 -10.03 -3.51
CA GLY A 215 -7.25 -10.24 -4.94
C GLY A 215 -6.85 -9.07 -5.86
N ILE A 216 -6.08 -8.09 -5.36
CA ILE A 216 -5.57 -6.95 -6.16
C ILE A 216 -4.14 -7.24 -6.63
N TYR A 217 -4.03 -8.06 -7.65
CA TYR A 217 -2.72 -8.57 -8.10
C TYR A 217 -1.83 -7.52 -8.77
N ASP A 218 -2.40 -6.46 -9.33
CA ASP A 218 -1.63 -5.37 -9.93
C ASP A 218 -0.77 -4.62 -8.91
N VAL A 219 -1.37 -4.25 -7.79
CA VAL A 219 -0.69 -3.54 -6.70
C VAL A 219 0.25 -4.50 -5.95
N ALA A 220 -0.17 -5.75 -5.74
CA ALA A 220 0.70 -6.80 -5.19
C ALA A 220 1.99 -6.96 -6.02
N GLY A 221 1.88 -6.92 -7.35
CA GLY A 221 3.02 -6.97 -8.27
C GLY A 221 4.00 -5.80 -8.09
N LYS A 222 3.49 -4.58 -7.88
CA LYS A 222 4.34 -3.40 -7.59
C LYS A 222 5.13 -3.57 -6.29
N PHE A 223 4.48 -4.06 -5.22
CA PHE A 223 5.16 -4.31 -3.95
C PHE A 223 6.12 -5.50 -4.01
N LEU A 224 5.81 -6.53 -4.80
CA LEU A 224 6.74 -7.62 -5.08
C LEU A 224 7.99 -7.11 -5.81
N TYR A 225 7.84 -6.25 -6.80
CA TYR A 225 8.98 -5.63 -7.49
C TYR A 225 9.87 -4.86 -6.51
N ARG A 226 9.28 -4.03 -5.64
CA ARG A 226 10.01 -3.27 -4.62
C ARG A 226 10.66 -4.16 -3.55
N GLU A 227 10.00 -5.23 -3.11
CA GLU A 227 10.59 -6.24 -2.21
C GLU A 227 11.86 -6.84 -2.82
N LEU A 228 11.79 -7.28 -4.08
CA LEU A 228 12.92 -7.87 -4.80
C LEU A 228 14.04 -6.85 -5.02
N GLU A 229 13.70 -5.60 -5.31
CA GLU A 229 14.67 -4.52 -5.43
C GLU A 229 15.40 -4.23 -4.12
N ALA A 230 14.67 -4.16 -3.00
CA ALA A 230 15.24 -3.95 -1.66
C ALA A 230 16.17 -5.11 -1.27
N ARG A 231 15.72 -6.36 -1.48
CA ARG A 231 16.52 -7.58 -1.26
C ARG A 231 17.80 -7.58 -2.09
N ARG A 232 17.73 -7.15 -3.34
CA ARG A 232 18.90 -7.05 -4.22
C ARG A 232 19.90 -6.03 -3.68
N LYS A 233 19.43 -4.84 -3.31
CA LYS A 233 20.28 -3.77 -2.77
C LYS A 233 20.90 -4.16 -1.42
N SER A 234 20.25 -5.02 -0.64
CA SER A 234 20.76 -5.47 0.67
C SER A 234 21.86 -6.55 0.55
N ARG A 235 21.91 -7.30 -0.55
CA ARG A 235 22.92 -8.35 -0.78
C ARG A 235 24.34 -7.80 -0.92
N SER A 236 25.31 -8.54 -0.37
CA SER A 236 26.75 -8.27 -0.56
C SER A 236 27.27 -8.97 -1.82
N TRP A 237 27.41 -8.21 -2.91
CA TRP A 237 27.85 -8.73 -4.21
C TRP A 237 29.29 -9.26 -4.27
N LYS A 238 30.10 -9.04 -3.22
CA LYS A 238 31.47 -9.56 -3.15
C LYS A 238 31.50 -11.09 -2.95
N ALA A 239 30.43 -11.68 -2.41
CA ALA A 239 30.37 -13.11 -2.14
C ALA A 239 29.91 -13.94 -3.36
N GLU A 240 29.09 -13.37 -4.25
CA GLU A 240 28.40 -14.13 -5.31
C GLU A 240 28.32 -13.33 -6.63
N PRO A 241 29.43 -13.19 -7.38
CA PRO A 241 29.49 -12.36 -8.59
C PRO A 241 28.63 -12.90 -9.74
N HIS A 242 28.46 -14.21 -9.84
CA HIS A 242 27.66 -14.85 -10.90
C HIS A 242 26.15 -14.56 -10.74
N LEU A 243 25.66 -14.45 -9.50
CA LEU A 243 24.26 -14.06 -9.24
C LEU A 243 23.99 -12.60 -9.61
N LYS A 244 25.02 -11.74 -9.60
CA LYS A 244 24.90 -10.33 -10.01
C LYS A 244 24.55 -10.17 -11.47
N LEU A 245 25.24 -10.93 -12.32
CA LEU A 245 24.97 -10.92 -13.74
C LEU A 245 23.56 -11.46 -14.01
N TRP A 246 23.17 -12.55 -13.36
CA TRP A 246 21.84 -13.12 -13.51
C TRP A 246 20.72 -12.20 -13.04
N ASP A 247 20.80 -11.63 -11.84
CA ASP A 247 19.79 -10.66 -11.34
C ASP A 247 19.68 -9.45 -12.26
N TRP A 248 20.82 -8.96 -12.77
CA TRP A 248 20.85 -7.84 -13.70
C TRP A 248 20.15 -8.18 -15.02
N ILE A 249 20.43 -9.34 -15.61
CA ILE A 249 19.77 -9.84 -16.83
C ILE A 249 18.26 -9.97 -16.58
N TRP A 250 17.84 -10.63 -15.49
CA TRP A 250 16.44 -10.86 -15.16
C TRP A 250 15.65 -9.56 -14.92
N ARG A 251 16.25 -8.57 -14.27
CA ARG A 251 15.63 -7.26 -14.10
C ARG A 251 15.48 -6.52 -15.44
N LEU A 252 16.50 -6.61 -16.28
CA LEU A 252 16.53 -5.92 -17.56
C LEU A 252 15.46 -6.47 -18.50
N LEU A 253 15.42 -7.80 -18.68
CA LEU A 253 14.54 -8.46 -19.64
C LEU A 253 13.07 -8.42 -19.24
N CYS A 254 12.75 -8.66 -17.96
CA CYS A 254 11.34 -8.87 -17.56
C CYS A 254 10.94 -8.22 -16.22
N GLY A 255 11.79 -7.38 -15.62
CA GLY A 255 11.46 -6.70 -14.36
C GLY A 255 11.11 -7.68 -13.23
N TYR A 256 11.87 -8.77 -13.10
CA TYR A 256 11.58 -9.89 -12.19
C TYR A 256 10.28 -10.66 -12.46
N GLY A 257 9.77 -10.55 -13.70
CA GLY A 257 8.61 -11.29 -14.18
C GLY A 257 7.29 -10.56 -13.96
N GLU A 258 7.34 -9.29 -13.54
CA GLU A 258 6.14 -8.46 -13.32
C GLU A 258 5.85 -7.53 -14.52
N GLU A 259 6.82 -7.28 -15.40
CA GLU A 259 6.68 -6.34 -16.52
C GLU A 259 6.86 -7.02 -17.89
N TRP A 260 5.79 -7.66 -18.39
CA TRP A 260 5.79 -8.28 -19.72
C TRP A 260 6.09 -7.31 -20.89
N PRO A 261 5.73 -6.00 -20.86
CA PRO A 261 6.05 -5.10 -21.97
C PRO A 261 7.55 -4.95 -22.21
N ARG A 262 8.37 -5.09 -21.16
CA ARG A 262 9.84 -5.06 -21.29
C ARG A 262 10.36 -6.17 -22.17
N VAL A 263 9.77 -7.37 -22.07
CA VAL A 263 10.17 -8.52 -22.88
C VAL A 263 9.94 -8.24 -24.37
N ILE A 264 8.82 -7.59 -24.71
CA ILE A 264 8.51 -7.21 -26.10
C ILE A 264 9.48 -6.15 -26.61
N ILE A 265 9.77 -5.11 -25.80
CA ILE A 265 10.72 -4.06 -26.17
C ILE A 265 12.10 -4.65 -26.44
N TRP A 266 12.57 -5.55 -25.57
CA TRP A 266 13.85 -6.24 -25.78
C TRP A 266 13.82 -7.17 -26.98
N ALA A 267 12.73 -7.90 -27.22
CA ALA A 267 12.58 -8.72 -28.42
C ALA A 267 12.67 -7.87 -29.69
N ALA A 268 11.96 -6.74 -29.74
CA ALA A 268 12.02 -5.80 -30.86
C ALA A 268 13.41 -5.19 -31.04
N THR A 269 14.10 -4.89 -29.95
CA THR A 269 15.49 -4.36 -29.98
C THR A 269 16.47 -5.39 -30.54
N VAL A 270 16.33 -6.67 -30.17
CA VAL A 270 17.14 -7.77 -30.72
C VAL A 270 16.89 -7.92 -32.22
N VAL A 271 15.62 -7.98 -32.63
CA VAL A 271 15.23 -8.09 -34.05
C VAL A 271 15.80 -6.92 -34.86
N PHE A 272 15.61 -5.68 -34.40
CA PHE A 272 16.10 -4.51 -35.10
C PHE A 272 17.64 -4.42 -35.12
N GLY A 273 18.29 -4.76 -34.01
CA GLY A 273 19.74 -4.78 -33.90
C GLY A 273 20.39 -5.81 -34.84
N LEU A 274 19.84 -7.01 -34.92
CA LEU A 274 20.32 -8.05 -35.85
C LEU A 274 20.01 -7.70 -37.30
N ALA A 275 18.87 -7.05 -37.58
CA ALA A 275 18.55 -6.53 -38.92
C ALA A 275 19.61 -5.53 -39.41
N LEU A 276 20.07 -4.63 -38.54
CA LEU A 276 21.17 -3.70 -38.87
C LEU A 276 22.47 -4.44 -39.16
N ILE A 277 22.79 -5.48 -38.39
CA ILE A 277 23.97 -6.32 -38.61
C ILE A 277 23.88 -7.04 -39.96
N TYR A 278 22.75 -7.67 -40.29
CA TYR A 278 22.56 -8.35 -41.58
C TYR A 278 22.66 -7.37 -42.76
N PHE A 279 22.08 -6.18 -42.64
CA PHE A 279 22.17 -5.14 -43.67
C PHE A 279 23.62 -4.66 -43.87
N ALA A 280 24.37 -4.46 -42.79
CA ALA A 280 25.76 -4.03 -42.83
C ALA A 280 26.69 -5.08 -43.44
N ILE A 281 26.43 -6.37 -43.17
CA ILE A 281 27.20 -7.48 -43.75
C ILE A 281 26.86 -7.66 -45.25
N GLY A 282 25.63 -7.32 -45.65
CA GLY A 282 25.19 -7.30 -47.04
C GLY A 282 25.09 -8.68 -47.71
N THR A 283 24.80 -9.71 -46.91
CA THR A 283 24.76 -11.12 -47.37
C THR A 283 23.40 -11.56 -47.91
N LEU A 284 22.36 -10.73 -47.79
CA LEU A 284 21.02 -11.01 -48.27
C LEU A 284 20.85 -10.44 -49.68
N THR A 285 20.33 -11.24 -50.62
CA THR A 285 20.07 -10.81 -52.00
C THR A 285 18.57 -10.73 -52.27
N PRO A 286 17.96 -9.55 -52.54
CA PRO A 286 18.58 -8.22 -52.62
C PRO A 286 18.85 -7.61 -51.23
N ASN A 287 19.96 -6.87 -51.11
CA ASN A 287 20.42 -6.29 -49.85
C ASN A 287 19.68 -4.99 -49.54
N THR A 288 18.46 -5.10 -49.04
CA THR A 288 17.69 -3.97 -48.51
C THR A 288 17.54 -4.12 -47.00
N PHE A 289 17.45 -2.99 -46.30
CA PHE A 289 17.20 -3.00 -44.86
C PHE A 289 15.88 -3.71 -44.52
N LEU A 290 14.83 -3.50 -45.34
CA LEU A 290 13.54 -4.18 -45.18
C LEU A 290 13.66 -5.71 -45.28
N ASN A 291 14.47 -6.23 -46.21
CA ASN A 291 14.72 -7.66 -46.31
C ASN A 291 15.51 -8.20 -45.11
N SER A 292 16.44 -7.41 -44.59
CA SER A 292 17.22 -7.74 -43.39
C SER A 292 16.36 -7.76 -42.13
N LEU A 293 15.43 -6.81 -42.01
CA LEU A 293 14.45 -6.75 -40.93
C LEU A 293 13.45 -7.89 -41.00
N TYR A 294 12.95 -8.19 -42.20
CA TYR A 294 12.07 -9.33 -42.42
C TYR A 294 12.76 -10.66 -42.08
N TYR A 295 13.99 -10.85 -42.55
CA TYR A 295 14.79 -12.04 -42.25
C TYR A 295 15.01 -12.22 -40.74
N SER A 296 15.42 -11.15 -40.06
CA SER A 296 15.60 -11.12 -38.60
C SER A 296 14.32 -11.50 -37.85
N ALA A 297 13.19 -10.83 -38.15
CA ALA A 297 11.90 -11.11 -37.52
C ALA A 297 11.45 -12.57 -37.70
N VAL A 298 11.56 -13.11 -38.92
CA VAL A 298 11.19 -14.50 -39.21
C VAL A 298 12.11 -15.48 -38.49
N SER A 299 13.42 -15.22 -38.51
CA SER A 299 14.40 -16.07 -37.83
C SER A 299 14.17 -16.11 -36.31
N PHE A 300 13.85 -14.96 -35.72
CA PHE A 300 13.54 -14.80 -34.30
C PHE A 300 12.31 -15.62 -33.90
N THR A 301 11.30 -15.72 -34.76
CA THR A 301 10.11 -16.56 -34.48
C THR A 301 10.34 -18.07 -34.62
N ALA A 302 11.53 -18.50 -35.06
CA ALA A 302 11.88 -19.90 -35.32
C ALA A 302 10.90 -20.63 -36.28
N LEU A 303 10.11 -19.90 -37.08
CA LEU A 303 9.12 -20.45 -38.01
C LEU A 303 9.73 -21.26 -39.17
N GLY A 304 11.07 -21.29 -39.27
CA GLY A 304 11.79 -22.04 -40.29
C GLY A 304 11.70 -21.38 -41.66
N TYR A 305 12.79 -21.48 -42.41
CA TYR A 305 12.84 -20.95 -43.77
C TYR A 305 12.14 -21.93 -44.73
N GLY A 306 10.92 -21.60 -45.15
CA GLY A 306 10.50 -21.96 -46.50
C GLY A 306 11.37 -21.25 -47.54
N THR A 307 11.15 -21.51 -48.83
CA THR A 307 11.88 -20.92 -49.98
C THR A 307 11.73 -19.40 -50.14
N TRP A 308 11.26 -18.67 -49.13
CA TRP A 308 10.75 -17.30 -49.19
C TRP A 308 11.62 -16.27 -48.44
N ALA A 309 12.79 -16.68 -47.94
CA ALA A 309 13.77 -15.76 -47.36
C ALA A 309 15.03 -15.67 -48.24
N PRO A 310 15.70 -14.49 -48.30
CA PRO A 310 16.95 -14.36 -49.01
C PRO A 310 17.97 -15.34 -48.44
N ASN A 311 18.56 -16.19 -49.27
CA ASN A 311 19.41 -17.29 -48.81
C ASN A 311 20.69 -16.74 -48.14
N PRO A 312 20.85 -16.88 -46.81
CA PRO A 312 22.08 -16.47 -46.14
C PRO A 312 23.25 -17.36 -46.59
N THR A 313 24.41 -16.76 -46.85
CA THR A 313 25.64 -17.49 -47.23
C THR A 313 26.57 -17.66 -46.03
N GLY A 314 27.28 -18.80 -45.96
CA GLY A 314 28.32 -19.04 -44.96
C GLY A 314 27.85 -19.03 -43.49
N TRP A 315 28.60 -18.33 -42.64
CA TRP A 315 28.43 -18.29 -41.18
C TRP A 315 27.18 -17.53 -40.70
N VAL A 316 26.53 -16.75 -41.57
CA VAL A 316 25.28 -16.02 -41.29
C VAL A 316 24.12 -16.96 -40.96
N LYS A 317 24.16 -18.20 -41.49
CA LYS A 317 23.24 -19.28 -41.09
C LYS A 317 23.36 -19.62 -39.60
N GLY A 318 24.58 -19.61 -39.07
CA GLY A 318 24.84 -19.81 -37.64
C GLY A 318 24.31 -18.67 -36.79
N LEU A 319 24.42 -17.42 -37.27
CA LEU A 319 23.86 -16.25 -36.58
C LEU A 319 22.33 -16.31 -36.51
N GLY A 320 21.66 -16.70 -37.61
CA GLY A 320 20.21 -16.92 -37.63
C GLY A 320 19.76 -18.07 -36.72
N ALA A 321 20.58 -19.11 -36.53
CA ALA A 321 20.29 -20.18 -35.58
C ALA A 321 20.36 -19.71 -34.11
N VAL A 322 21.34 -18.86 -33.79
CA VAL A 322 21.45 -18.23 -32.45
C VAL A 322 20.27 -17.29 -32.21
N GLU A 323 19.90 -16.50 -33.21
CA GLU A 323 18.74 -15.61 -33.16
C GLU A 323 17.43 -16.37 -32.92
N ALA A 324 17.21 -17.48 -33.62
CA ALA A 324 16.06 -18.35 -33.40
C ALA A 324 16.03 -18.90 -31.96
N PHE A 325 17.18 -19.32 -31.42
CA PHE A 325 17.27 -19.80 -30.03
C PHE A 325 16.91 -18.69 -29.02
N VAL A 326 17.45 -17.48 -29.21
CA VAL A 326 17.12 -16.31 -28.39
C VAL A 326 15.64 -15.98 -28.49
N GLY A 327 15.06 -16.05 -29.69
CA GLY A 327 13.65 -15.77 -29.91
C GLY A 327 12.72 -16.77 -29.24
N VAL A 328 13.01 -18.07 -29.30
CA VAL A 328 12.27 -19.10 -28.55
C VAL A 328 12.32 -18.82 -27.05
N PHE A 329 13.49 -18.48 -26.51
CA PHE A 329 13.63 -18.14 -25.10
C PHE A 329 12.82 -16.89 -24.72
N MET A 330 12.88 -15.84 -25.55
CA MET A 330 12.14 -14.59 -25.34
C MET A 330 10.62 -14.79 -25.43
N MET A 331 10.14 -15.64 -26.36
CA MET A 331 8.72 -16.01 -26.44
C MET A 331 8.27 -16.81 -25.23
N ALA A 332 9.06 -17.78 -24.77
CA ALA A 332 8.77 -18.52 -23.56
C ALA A 332 8.73 -17.60 -22.33
N LEU A 333 9.68 -16.68 -22.23
CA LEU A 333 9.73 -15.67 -21.18
C LEU A 333 8.51 -14.73 -21.23
N PHE A 334 8.12 -14.26 -22.42
CA PHE A 334 6.91 -13.49 -22.62
C PHE A 334 5.68 -14.28 -22.15
N LEU A 335 5.51 -15.52 -22.57
CA LEU A 335 4.38 -16.36 -22.16
C LEU A 335 4.34 -16.52 -20.64
N VAL A 336 5.46 -16.87 -20.00
CA VAL A 336 5.53 -17.05 -18.54
C VAL A 336 5.16 -15.76 -17.80
N THR A 337 5.70 -14.62 -18.23
CA THR A 337 5.42 -13.33 -17.59
C THR A 337 4.01 -12.83 -17.84
N PHE A 338 3.51 -13.00 -19.06
CA PHE A 338 2.15 -12.66 -19.45
C PHE A 338 1.12 -13.52 -18.73
N THR A 339 1.28 -14.85 -18.77
CA THR A 339 0.38 -15.78 -18.07
C THR A 339 0.39 -15.49 -16.57
N ARG A 340 1.57 -15.36 -15.94
CA ARG A 340 1.67 -15.05 -14.51
C ARG A 340 0.97 -13.74 -14.13
N LYS A 341 0.95 -12.75 -15.03
CA LYS A 341 0.28 -11.46 -14.83
C LYS A 341 -1.24 -11.56 -15.02
N MET A 342 -1.72 -12.46 -15.86
CA MET A 342 -3.15 -12.66 -16.16
C MET A 342 -3.84 -13.67 -15.25
N THR A 343 -3.10 -14.65 -14.71
CA THR A 343 -3.63 -15.69 -13.82
C THR A 343 -3.56 -15.36 -12.34
N ARG A 344 -2.77 -14.34 -11.99
CA ARG A 344 -2.89 -13.66 -10.72
C ARG A 344 -3.97 -12.63 -10.93
#